data_AF-A0A2W4C1S4-F1
#
_entry.id   AF-A0A2W4C1S4-F1
#
_cell.length_a   1.000
_cell.length_b   1.000
_cell.length_c   1.000
_cell.angle_alpha   90.00
_cell.angle_beta   90.00
_cell.angle_gamma   90.00
#
_symmetry.space_group_name_H-M   'P 1'
#
loop_
_entity.id
_entity.type
_entity.pdbx_description
1 polymer ?
#
loop_
_entity_poly.entity_id
_entity_poly.type
_entity_poly.pdbx_seq_one_letter_code
_entity_poly.pdbx_strand_id
1 'polypeptide(L)'
;MAYFGSFVLTAGIPFVLGFAATGFWRRWGTLLPIGTVVVIVGAVQYSGALSGDGPGLPVGILLAWFFVLGAVCGSIASGTVLIGRGTEWKVLSPALIIPAILVVGFGSPMAFYFAEAMMRDAKMAPPPQRCFKRLYPARIAGVDLSLPAAPGISFFQTGSNRLFGMWHNPDLRTLCSQSADQTTEMRAMTFMLHESFWSTQDARELFCSRQHPEYPWAAMVCDPKAGSKLVLDKPGFVRVEVIDPASLNKGKAAAPPDFPMTASPDGSKIYRDGDDIAVLTPGGDRADCGRIGRDKYLQCDASGKLSDELAISYEFWADGDAIEQEMPRVAAAARDYFRSLVR
;
A
#
# COMPACT_ATOMS: atom_id res chain seq x y z
N MET A 1 -9.52 -2.93 23.88
CA MET A 1 -10.40 -2.35 24.93
C MET A 1 -10.01 -0.94 25.33
N ALA A 2 -8.72 -0.58 25.49
CA ALA A 2 -8.32 0.79 25.87
C ALA A 2 -8.81 1.90 24.90
N TYR A 3 -8.82 1.62 23.59
CA TYR A 3 -9.33 2.55 22.56
C TYR A 3 -10.86 2.76 22.62
N PHE A 4 -11.61 1.80 23.17
CA PHE A 4 -13.08 1.89 23.28
C PHE A 4 -13.48 2.96 24.30
N GLY A 5 -12.86 2.95 25.48
CA GLY A 5 -13.13 3.93 26.53
C GLY A 5 -12.79 5.36 26.09
N SER A 6 -11.65 5.55 25.42
CA SER A 6 -11.27 6.87 24.89
C SER A 6 -12.23 7.35 23.81
N PHE A 7 -12.62 6.48 22.87
CA PHE A 7 -13.54 6.87 21.81
C PHE A 7 -14.94 7.21 22.34
N VAL A 8 -15.47 6.44 23.30
CA VAL A 8 -16.75 6.73 23.95
C VAL A 8 -16.72 8.10 24.64
N LEU A 9 -15.63 8.45 25.31
CA LEU A 9 -15.47 9.76 25.93
C LEU A 9 -15.36 10.88 24.88
N THR A 10 -14.55 10.69 23.83
CA THR A 10 -14.32 11.70 22.80
C THR A 10 -15.53 11.94 21.90
N ALA A 11 -16.29 10.90 21.53
CA ALA A 11 -17.46 11.01 20.64
C ALA A 11 -18.79 11.14 21.41
N GLY A 12 -18.88 10.54 22.60
CA GLY A 12 -20.09 10.56 23.42
C GLY A 12 -20.39 11.92 24.04
N ILE A 13 -19.36 12.64 24.51
CA ILE A 13 -19.56 13.97 25.11
C ILE A 13 -20.14 14.97 24.09
N PRO A 14 -19.59 15.14 22.86
CA PRO A 14 -20.18 16.01 21.85
C PRO A 14 -21.59 15.60 21.44
N PHE A 15 -21.84 14.29 21.28
CA PHE A 15 -23.16 13.79 20.92
C PHE A 15 -24.22 14.11 21.99
N VAL A 16 -23.91 13.85 23.26
CA VAL A 16 -24.83 14.15 24.37
C VAL A 16 -25.07 15.66 24.49
N LEU A 17 -24.04 16.48 24.27
CA LEU A 17 -24.19 17.94 24.24
C LEU A 17 -25.12 18.41 23.11
N GLY A 18 -24.94 17.89 21.90
CA GLY A 18 -25.82 18.19 20.76
C GLY A 18 -27.26 17.72 21.03
N PHE A 19 -27.43 16.51 21.56
CA PHE A 19 -28.73 15.94 21.90
C PHE A 19 -29.43 16.74 22.99
N ALA A 20 -28.72 17.14 24.04
CA ALA A 20 -29.28 17.94 25.12
C ALA A 20 -29.68 19.34 24.65
N ALA A 21 -28.93 19.94 23.73
CA ALA A 21 -29.24 21.25 23.16
C ALA A 21 -30.58 21.29 22.42
N THR A 22 -31.01 20.17 21.80
CA THR A 22 -32.23 20.11 20.97
C THR A 22 -33.32 19.15 21.51
N GLY A 23 -33.01 18.29 22.48
CA GLY A 23 -33.94 17.29 23.04
C GLY A 23 -34.94 17.82 24.08
N PHE A 24 -34.81 19.08 24.51
CA PHE A 24 -35.63 19.67 25.58
C PHE A 24 -36.31 20.99 25.18
N TRP A 25 -36.93 21.01 24.00
CA TRP A 25 -37.60 22.19 23.39
C TRP A 25 -38.59 22.94 24.30
N ARG A 26 -39.20 22.28 25.30
CA ARG A 26 -40.26 22.90 26.13
C ARG A 26 -39.75 23.61 27.39
N ARG A 27 -38.55 23.33 27.88
CA ARG A 27 -38.04 23.95 29.13
C ARG A 27 -37.15 25.18 28.90
N TRP A 28 -36.74 25.40 27.65
CA TRP A 28 -35.78 26.44 27.27
C TRP A 28 -36.25 27.18 26.02
N GLY A 29 -37.40 27.87 26.09
CA GLY A 29 -37.94 28.65 24.96
C GLY A 29 -36.97 29.68 24.37
N THR A 30 -35.92 30.06 25.11
CA THR A 30 -34.82 30.94 24.68
C THR A 30 -33.63 30.23 24.01
N LEU A 31 -33.50 28.90 24.11
CA LEU A 31 -32.40 28.16 23.48
C LEU A 31 -32.66 27.76 22.02
N LEU A 32 -33.88 27.93 21.51
CA LEU A 32 -34.21 27.62 20.10
C LEU A 32 -33.35 28.38 19.08
N PRO A 33 -33.16 29.71 19.21
CA PRO A 33 -32.19 30.43 18.39
C PRO A 33 -30.75 30.00 18.70
N ILE A 34 -30.42 29.66 19.95
CA ILE A 34 -29.06 29.29 20.35
C ILE A 34 -28.68 27.91 19.79
N GLY A 35 -29.56 26.91 19.81
CA GLY A 35 -29.33 25.60 19.19
C GLY A 35 -29.21 25.72 17.67
N THR A 36 -30.02 26.59 17.04
CA THR A 36 -29.90 26.89 15.61
C THR A 36 -28.58 27.60 15.29
N VAL A 37 -28.18 28.60 16.08
CA VAL A 37 -26.89 29.29 15.96
C VAL A 37 -25.73 28.33 16.22
N VAL A 38 -25.85 27.39 17.17
CA VAL A 38 -24.79 26.41 17.46
C VAL A 38 -24.69 25.35 16.35
N VAL A 39 -25.80 24.93 15.74
CA VAL A 39 -25.79 24.07 14.54
C VAL A 39 -25.18 24.81 13.35
N ILE A 40 -25.52 26.09 13.14
CA ILE A 40 -24.95 26.93 12.08
C ILE A 40 -23.46 27.18 12.32
N VAL A 41 -23.05 27.53 13.55
CA VAL A 41 -21.64 27.73 13.93
C VAL A 41 -20.87 26.42 13.80
N GLY A 42 -21.46 25.29 14.21
CA GLY A 42 -20.88 23.96 14.01
C GLY A 42 -20.70 23.62 12.52
N ALA A 43 -21.68 23.94 11.67
CA ALA A 43 -21.58 23.77 10.22
C ALA A 43 -20.55 24.69 9.57
N VAL A 44 -20.45 25.95 10.03
CA VAL A 44 -19.46 26.93 9.55
C VAL A 44 -18.04 26.57 10.01
N GLN A 45 -17.87 26.09 11.24
CA GLN A 45 -16.59 25.56 11.72
C GLN A 45 -16.21 24.26 11.01
N TYR A 46 -17.17 23.41 10.65
CA TYR A 46 -16.95 22.21 9.84
C TYR A 46 -16.47 22.57 8.42
N SER A 47 -17.08 23.58 7.78
CA SER A 47 -16.62 24.08 6.48
C SER A 47 -15.27 24.80 6.55
N GLY A 48 -14.97 25.48 7.67
CA GLY A 48 -13.69 26.12 7.93
C GLY A 48 -12.56 25.13 8.24
N ALA A 49 -12.87 24.04 8.96
CA ALA A 49 -11.95 22.93 9.19
C ALA A 49 -11.56 22.25 7.86
N LEU A 50 -12.45 22.15 6.88
CA LEU A 50 -12.08 21.63 5.55
C LEU A 50 -11.06 22.52 4.78
N SER A 51 -10.75 23.72 5.28
CA SER A 51 -9.84 24.69 4.64
C SER A 51 -8.49 24.88 5.33
N GLY A 52 -8.19 24.16 6.42
CA GLY A 52 -6.94 24.32 7.19
C GLY A 52 -6.10 23.04 7.29
N ASP A 53 -4.89 23.04 6.73
CA ASP A 53 -3.97 21.88 6.73
C ASP A 53 -3.23 21.70 8.09
N GLY A 54 -3.98 21.44 9.17
CA GLY A 54 -3.43 21.24 10.51
C GLY A 54 -3.60 19.81 11.06
N PRO A 55 -2.67 19.27 11.87
CA PRO A 55 -2.77 17.92 12.44
C PRO A 55 -3.95 17.71 13.42
N GLY A 56 -4.63 18.78 13.85
CA GLY A 56 -5.85 18.73 14.69
C GLY A 56 -7.16 18.63 13.90
N LEU A 57 -7.11 18.74 12.58
CA LEU A 57 -8.29 18.72 11.70
C LEU A 57 -9.17 17.47 11.82
N PRO A 58 -8.61 16.24 11.81
CA PRO A 58 -9.46 15.05 11.81
C PRO A 58 -10.20 14.86 13.14
N VAL A 59 -9.62 15.32 14.26
CA VAL A 59 -10.29 15.28 15.56
C VAL A 59 -11.41 16.33 15.61
N GLY A 60 -11.19 17.54 15.11
CA GLY A 60 -12.21 18.59 15.05
C GLY A 60 -13.41 18.21 14.19
N ILE A 61 -13.18 17.61 13.02
CA ILE A 61 -14.22 17.11 12.11
C ILE A 61 -15.07 16.04 12.80
N LEU A 62 -14.42 15.10 13.51
CA LEU A 62 -15.11 14.02 14.21
C LEU A 62 -15.99 14.54 15.36
N LEU A 63 -15.47 15.48 16.16
CA LEU A 63 -16.24 16.12 17.24
C LEU A 63 -17.46 16.88 16.72
N ALA A 64 -17.28 17.67 15.65
CA ALA A 64 -18.37 18.42 15.01
C ALA A 64 -19.44 17.49 14.44
N TRP A 65 -19.04 16.39 13.79
CA TRP A 65 -19.96 15.38 13.26
C TRP A 65 -20.84 14.76 14.35
N PHE A 66 -20.25 14.31 15.46
CA PHE A 66 -21.01 13.72 16.56
C PHE A 66 -21.92 14.74 17.25
N PHE A 67 -21.50 16.00 17.35
CA PHE A 67 -22.33 17.08 17.87
C PHE A 67 -23.57 17.32 17.00
N VAL A 68 -23.40 17.46 15.68
CA VAL A 68 -24.51 17.64 14.73
C VAL A 68 -25.46 16.45 14.77
N LEU A 69 -24.92 15.23 14.79
CA LEU A 69 -25.72 14.02 14.87
C LEU A 69 -26.55 13.98 16.17
N GLY A 70 -25.94 14.33 17.30
CA GLY A 70 -26.64 14.49 18.57
C GLY A 70 -27.79 15.49 18.45
N ALA A 71 -27.55 16.65 17.84
CA ALA A 71 -28.56 17.68 17.64
C ALA A 71 -29.73 17.22 16.74
N VAL A 72 -29.47 16.43 15.71
CA VAL A 72 -30.50 15.83 14.85
C VAL A 72 -31.33 14.82 15.65
N CYS A 73 -30.69 13.90 16.38
CA CYS A 73 -31.37 12.91 17.22
C CYS A 73 -32.24 13.57 18.31
N GLY A 74 -31.74 14.62 18.95
CA GLY A 74 -32.50 15.39 19.94
C GLY A 74 -33.73 16.09 19.32
N SER A 75 -33.59 16.60 18.10
CA SER A 75 -34.70 17.22 17.36
C SER A 75 -35.79 16.20 16.99
N ILE A 76 -35.39 15.02 16.52
CA ILE A 76 -36.31 13.91 16.22
C ILE A 76 -37.04 13.48 17.50
N ALA A 77 -36.32 13.26 18.60
CA ALA A 77 -36.92 12.88 19.88
C ALA A 77 -37.94 13.91 20.38
N SER A 78 -37.60 15.19 20.32
CA SER A 78 -38.51 16.29 20.65
C SER A 78 -39.75 16.29 19.76
N GLY A 79 -39.58 16.16 18.43
CA GLY A 79 -40.67 16.12 17.47
C GLY A 79 -41.63 14.95 17.70
N THR A 80 -41.10 13.74 17.92
CA THR A 80 -41.91 12.54 18.19
C THR A 80 -42.72 12.69 19.49
N VAL A 81 -42.12 13.24 20.55
CA VAL A 81 -42.82 13.51 21.82
C VAL A 81 -43.92 14.56 21.65
N LEU A 82 -43.71 15.58 20.82
CA LEU A 82 -44.73 16.61 20.56
C LEU A 82 -45.92 16.05 19.78
N ILE A 83 -45.67 15.27 18.73
CA ILE A 83 -46.72 14.62 17.93
C ILE A 83 -47.51 13.61 18.78
N GLY A 84 -46.81 12.83 19.62
CA GLY A 84 -47.42 11.87 20.53
C GLY A 84 -48.21 12.47 21.69
N ARG A 85 -48.07 13.78 21.96
CA ARG A 85 -48.91 14.51 22.92
C ARG A 85 -50.14 15.15 22.27
N GLY A 86 -50.08 15.44 20.97
CA GLY A 86 -51.22 15.95 20.19
C GLY A 86 -52.18 14.86 19.72
N THR A 87 -51.76 13.60 19.80
CA THR A 87 -52.56 12.41 19.50
C THR A 87 -52.68 11.61 20.79
N GLU A 88 -53.84 11.00 21.13
CA GLU A 88 -54.06 10.29 22.42
C GLU A 88 -53.22 9.00 22.60
N TRP A 89 -52.11 8.86 21.88
CA TRP A 89 -51.25 7.70 21.86
C TRP A 89 -50.35 7.67 23.10
N LYS A 90 -50.88 7.15 24.22
CA LYS A 90 -50.17 6.94 25.49
C LYS A 90 -48.86 6.13 25.39
N VAL A 91 -48.62 5.44 24.28
CA VAL A 91 -47.41 4.65 24.01
C VAL A 91 -46.18 5.54 23.77
N LEU A 92 -46.38 6.80 23.38
CA LEU A 92 -45.30 7.76 23.09
C LEU A 92 -44.83 8.51 24.36
N SER A 93 -44.59 7.77 25.44
CA SER A 93 -44.09 8.36 26.70
C SER A 93 -42.67 8.93 26.48
N PRO A 94 -42.41 10.20 26.87
CA PRO A 94 -41.08 10.80 26.77
C PRO A 94 -40.01 10.02 27.53
N ALA A 95 -40.41 9.34 28.61
CA ALA A 95 -39.53 8.51 29.43
C ALA A 95 -38.98 7.29 28.68
N LEU A 96 -39.59 6.90 27.56
CA LEU A 96 -39.20 5.74 26.77
C LEU A 96 -38.60 6.14 25.42
N ILE A 97 -39.16 7.17 24.77
CA ILE A 97 -38.68 7.68 23.48
C ILE A 97 -37.30 8.33 23.58
N ILE A 98 -37.09 9.19 24.58
CA ILE A 98 -35.85 9.98 24.69
C ILE A 98 -34.64 9.07 24.93
N PRO A 99 -34.68 8.11 25.87
CA PRO A 99 -33.59 7.14 26.03
C PRO A 99 -33.43 6.24 24.81
N ALA A 100 -34.51 5.79 24.18
CA ALA A 100 -34.44 4.93 23.01
C ALA A 100 -33.76 5.63 21.82
N ILE A 101 -34.12 6.88 21.51
CA ILE A 101 -33.50 7.63 20.41
C ILE A 101 -32.06 8.03 20.74
N LEU A 102 -31.75 8.32 22.00
CA LEU A 102 -30.38 8.58 22.44
C LEU A 102 -29.49 7.34 22.27
N VAL A 103 -29.96 6.16 22.72
CA VAL A 103 -29.22 4.90 22.62
C VAL A 103 -29.09 4.43 21.17
N VAL A 104 -30.17 4.50 20.38
CA VAL A 104 -30.15 4.07 18.96
C VAL A 104 -29.37 5.07 18.11
N GLY A 105 -29.53 6.37 18.35
CA GLY A 105 -28.87 7.44 17.61
C GLY A 105 -27.35 7.50 17.86
N PHE A 106 -26.91 7.23 19.10
CA PHE A 106 -25.49 7.10 19.40
C PHE A 106 -24.93 5.73 19.03
N GLY A 107 -25.75 4.67 19.18
CA GLY A 107 -25.34 3.29 18.96
C GLY A 107 -25.16 2.94 17.49
N SER A 108 -25.95 3.50 16.57
CA SER A 108 -25.89 3.14 15.14
C SER A 108 -24.61 3.56 14.41
N PRO A 109 -24.07 4.79 14.56
CA PRO A 109 -22.81 5.18 13.94
C PRO A 109 -21.63 4.52 14.64
N MET A 110 -21.74 4.27 15.95
CA MET A 110 -20.74 3.54 16.70
C MET A 110 -20.65 2.10 16.20
N ALA A 111 -21.79 1.40 16.06
CA ALA A 111 -21.83 0.05 15.51
C ALA A 111 -21.30 -0.01 14.08
N PHE A 112 -21.62 0.98 13.24
CA PHE A 112 -21.08 1.08 11.88
C PHE A 112 -19.56 1.26 11.89
N TYR A 113 -19.03 2.22 12.68
CA TYR A 113 -17.60 2.47 12.78
C TYR A 113 -16.83 1.27 13.36
N PHE A 114 -17.39 0.60 14.37
CA PHE A 114 -16.81 -0.63 14.91
C PHE A 114 -16.85 -1.78 13.91
N ALA A 115 -17.95 -1.94 13.16
CA ALA A 115 -18.03 -2.93 12.11
C ALA A 115 -17.02 -2.65 11.00
N GLU A 116 -16.85 -1.39 10.59
CA GLU A 116 -15.83 -0.99 9.61
C GLU A 116 -14.41 -1.22 10.15
N ALA A 117 -14.13 -0.85 11.40
CA ALA A 117 -12.83 -1.08 12.03
C ALA A 117 -12.52 -2.59 12.12
N MET A 118 -13.47 -3.40 12.58
CA MET A 118 -13.32 -4.87 12.61
C MET A 118 -13.13 -5.46 11.22
N MET A 119 -13.87 -4.97 10.22
CA MET A 119 -13.72 -5.43 8.84
C MET A 119 -12.38 -5.01 8.24
N ARG A 120 -11.87 -3.83 8.59
CA ARG A 120 -10.53 -3.36 8.18
C ARG A 120 -9.44 -4.21 8.83
N ASP A 121 -9.52 -4.46 10.13
CA ASP A 121 -8.60 -5.32 10.87
C ASP A 121 -8.65 -6.76 10.33
N ALA A 122 -9.85 -7.28 10.06
CA ALA A 122 -10.04 -8.60 9.47
C ALA A 122 -9.44 -8.71 8.06
N LYS A 123 -9.48 -7.63 7.25
CA LYS A 123 -8.84 -7.59 5.93
C LYS A 123 -7.30 -7.50 6.04
N MET A 124 -6.79 -6.80 7.04
CA MET A 124 -5.36 -6.62 7.27
C MET A 124 -4.71 -7.77 8.05
N ALA A 125 -5.49 -8.70 8.60
CA ALA A 125 -4.96 -9.83 9.36
C ALA A 125 -4.00 -10.69 8.51
N PRO A 126 -2.92 -11.24 9.11
CA PRO A 126 -1.91 -12.00 8.39
C PRO A 126 -2.50 -13.26 7.73
N PRO A 127 -1.95 -13.69 6.59
CA PRO A 127 -2.39 -14.92 5.93
C PRO A 127 -2.07 -16.16 6.78
N PRO A 128 -2.80 -17.27 6.59
CA PRO A 128 -2.56 -18.50 7.33
C PRO A 128 -1.18 -19.08 6.96
N GLN A 129 -0.44 -19.64 7.92
CA GLN A 129 0.91 -20.18 7.71
C GLN A 129 1.03 -21.17 6.54
N ARG A 130 -0.02 -21.96 6.28
CA ARG A 130 -0.08 -22.88 5.13
C ARG A 130 0.13 -22.18 3.78
N CYS A 131 -0.22 -20.90 3.69
CA CYS A 131 -0.02 -20.09 2.50
C CYS A 131 1.46 -19.96 2.12
N PHE A 132 2.34 -19.79 3.11
CA PHE A 132 3.79 -19.62 2.93
C PHE A 132 4.52 -20.93 2.63
N LYS A 133 3.90 -22.08 2.90
CA LYS A 133 4.45 -23.41 2.58
C LYS A 133 4.14 -23.86 1.16
N ARG A 134 3.18 -23.21 0.51
CA ARG A 134 2.69 -23.58 -0.82
C ARG A 134 3.37 -22.71 -1.88
N LEU A 135 3.59 -23.29 -3.06
CA LEU A 135 3.98 -22.58 -4.26
C LEU A 135 2.73 -22.33 -5.11
N TYR A 136 2.68 -21.16 -5.73
CA TYR A 136 1.56 -20.72 -6.56
C TYR A 136 1.97 -20.81 -8.02
N PRO A 137 1.28 -21.63 -8.83
CA PRO A 137 1.52 -21.69 -10.27
C PRO A 137 1.22 -20.33 -10.90
N ALA A 138 2.18 -19.83 -11.66
CA ALA A 138 2.03 -18.62 -12.45
C ALA A 138 2.66 -18.81 -13.82
N ARG A 139 2.30 -17.95 -14.77
CA ARG A 139 2.84 -17.98 -16.12
C ARG A 139 3.08 -16.57 -16.61
N ILE A 140 4.18 -16.37 -17.33
CA ILE A 140 4.49 -15.10 -18.01
C ILE A 140 5.05 -15.42 -19.39
N ALA A 141 4.44 -14.90 -20.46
CA ALA A 141 4.84 -15.19 -21.84
C ALA A 141 5.13 -16.68 -22.10
N GLY A 142 4.21 -17.57 -21.71
CA GLY A 142 4.37 -19.01 -21.90
C GLY A 142 5.35 -19.72 -20.95
N VAL A 143 6.11 -18.99 -20.12
CA VAL A 143 7.05 -19.58 -19.16
C VAL A 143 6.32 -19.91 -17.85
N ASP A 144 6.36 -21.19 -17.46
CA ASP A 144 5.77 -21.66 -16.20
C ASP A 144 6.67 -21.31 -15.01
N LEU A 145 6.04 -20.74 -13.98
CA LEU A 145 6.68 -20.24 -12.77
C LEU A 145 6.02 -20.84 -11.52
N SER A 146 6.82 -21.03 -10.48
CA SER A 146 6.38 -21.39 -9.13
C SER A 146 6.70 -20.27 -8.16
N LEU A 147 5.69 -19.47 -7.83
CA LEU A 147 5.86 -18.32 -6.95
C LEU A 147 5.79 -18.74 -5.47
N PRO A 148 6.80 -18.45 -4.64
CA PRO A 148 6.63 -18.48 -3.19
C PRO A 148 5.86 -17.23 -2.73
N ALA A 149 5.13 -17.35 -1.61
CA ALA A 149 4.60 -16.20 -0.91
C ALA A 149 5.75 -15.46 -0.19
N ALA A 150 6.41 -14.54 -0.88
CA ALA A 150 7.61 -13.84 -0.39
C ALA A 150 7.43 -12.33 -0.46
N PRO A 151 7.74 -11.56 0.61
CA PRO A 151 7.45 -10.12 0.66
C PRO A 151 8.26 -9.28 -0.32
N GLY A 152 9.33 -9.83 -0.92
CA GLY A 152 10.10 -9.17 -1.96
C GLY A 152 9.51 -9.30 -3.37
N ILE A 153 8.40 -10.02 -3.57
CA ILE A 153 7.81 -10.23 -4.90
C ILE A 153 6.53 -9.40 -5.07
N SER A 154 6.39 -8.78 -6.23
CA SER A 154 5.11 -8.31 -6.76
C SER A 154 4.92 -8.66 -8.22
N PHE A 155 3.68 -8.61 -8.67
CA PHE A 155 3.36 -8.85 -10.08
C PHE A 155 2.09 -8.12 -10.52
N PHE A 156 1.98 -7.95 -11.83
CA PHE A 156 0.78 -7.49 -12.52
C PHE A 156 0.16 -8.67 -13.27
N GLN A 157 -1.14 -8.88 -13.07
CA GLN A 157 -1.89 -9.88 -13.84
C GLN A 157 -2.20 -9.39 -15.25
N THR A 158 -2.24 -10.32 -16.20
CA THR A 158 -2.65 -10.01 -17.58
C THR A 158 -4.06 -9.42 -17.60
N GLY A 159 -4.26 -8.31 -18.32
CA GLY A 159 -5.55 -7.61 -18.41
C GLY A 159 -5.92 -6.76 -17.20
N SER A 160 -5.02 -6.60 -16.22
CA SER A 160 -5.23 -5.78 -15.03
C SER A 160 -4.07 -4.83 -14.77
N ASN A 161 -4.36 -3.59 -14.38
CA ASN A 161 -3.37 -2.63 -13.89
C ASN A 161 -3.15 -2.75 -12.38
N ARG A 162 -3.78 -3.73 -11.71
CA ARG A 162 -3.61 -3.95 -10.27
C ARG A 162 -2.26 -4.63 -10.02
N LEU A 163 -1.43 -3.97 -9.22
CA LEU A 163 -0.24 -4.55 -8.61
C LEU A 163 -0.67 -5.49 -7.46
N PHE A 164 -0.21 -6.73 -7.49
CA PHE A 164 -0.29 -7.65 -6.36
C PHE A 164 1.03 -7.61 -5.60
N GLY A 165 1.02 -7.04 -4.41
CA GLY A 165 2.21 -7.00 -3.54
C GLY A 165 2.17 -8.12 -2.51
N MET A 166 3.14 -9.03 -2.51
CA MET A 166 3.17 -10.12 -1.52
C MET A 166 3.54 -9.65 -0.11
N TRP A 167 3.98 -8.40 0.06
CA TRP A 167 4.07 -7.73 1.37
C TRP A 167 2.71 -7.21 1.87
N HIS A 168 1.68 -7.14 1.02
CA HIS A 168 0.36 -6.63 1.40
C HIS A 168 -0.58 -7.79 1.78
N ASN A 169 -0.97 -7.87 3.06
CA ASN A 169 -1.78 -8.98 3.59
C ASN A 169 -3.07 -9.27 2.78
N PRO A 170 -3.87 -8.27 2.34
CA PRO A 170 -5.01 -8.50 1.46
C PRO A 170 -4.67 -9.16 0.12
N ASP A 171 -3.60 -8.74 -0.54
CA ASP A 171 -3.17 -9.31 -1.83
C ASP A 171 -2.66 -10.73 -1.63
N LEU A 172 -1.83 -10.94 -0.61
CA LEU A 172 -1.31 -12.26 -0.29
C LEU A 172 -2.44 -13.23 0.06
N ARG A 173 -3.45 -12.81 0.83
CA ARG A 173 -4.64 -13.63 1.12
C ARG A 173 -5.45 -13.95 -0.13
N THR A 174 -5.56 -13.01 -1.06
CA THR A 174 -6.21 -13.25 -2.35
C THR A 174 -5.49 -14.36 -3.10
N LEU A 175 -4.15 -14.30 -3.17
CA LEU A 175 -3.31 -15.36 -3.74
C LEU A 175 -3.49 -16.70 -3.00
N CYS A 176 -3.44 -16.70 -1.66
CA CYS A 176 -3.63 -17.89 -0.84
C CYS A 176 -4.99 -18.59 -1.07
N SER A 177 -6.02 -17.81 -1.46
CA SER A 177 -7.37 -18.30 -1.70
C SER A 177 -7.53 -18.95 -3.08
N GLN A 178 -6.58 -18.73 -4.00
CA GLN A 178 -6.58 -19.37 -5.31
C GLN A 178 -6.27 -20.87 -5.18
N SER A 179 -6.96 -21.68 -6.00
CA SER A 179 -6.78 -23.13 -6.00
C SER A 179 -5.38 -23.52 -6.46
N ALA A 180 -4.95 -24.74 -6.12
CA ALA A 180 -3.64 -25.27 -6.57
C ALA A 180 -3.56 -25.41 -8.08
N ASP A 181 -4.70 -25.52 -8.75
CA ASP A 181 -4.80 -25.76 -10.18
C ASP A 181 -4.95 -24.46 -10.98
N GLN A 182 -5.19 -23.33 -10.32
CA GLN A 182 -5.37 -22.05 -10.97
C GLN A 182 -4.00 -21.39 -11.22
N THR A 183 -3.59 -21.38 -12.49
CA THR A 183 -2.39 -20.67 -12.92
C THR A 183 -2.68 -19.19 -13.07
N THR A 184 -1.87 -18.34 -12.45
CA THR A 184 -1.97 -16.88 -12.60
C THR A 184 -1.17 -16.42 -13.83
N GLU A 185 -1.85 -15.89 -14.84
CA GLU A 185 -1.22 -15.25 -15.99
C GLU A 185 -0.74 -13.83 -15.62
N MET A 186 0.54 -13.56 -15.84
CA MET A 186 1.21 -12.32 -15.48
C MET A 186 1.66 -11.57 -16.73
N ARG A 187 1.65 -10.23 -16.63
CA ARG A 187 2.26 -9.32 -17.62
C ARG A 187 3.64 -8.87 -17.20
N ALA A 188 3.85 -8.71 -15.90
CA ALA A 188 5.12 -8.29 -15.33
C ALA A 188 5.26 -8.81 -13.90
N MET A 189 6.49 -9.04 -13.47
CA MET A 189 6.87 -9.46 -12.14
C MET A 189 8.07 -8.65 -11.67
N THR A 190 8.11 -8.31 -10.40
CA THR A 190 9.15 -7.48 -9.80
C THR A 190 9.65 -8.11 -8.51
N PHE A 191 10.97 -8.07 -8.32
CA PHE A 191 11.67 -8.31 -7.08
C PHE A 191 12.10 -6.97 -6.50
N MET A 192 11.65 -6.65 -5.28
CA MET A 192 12.02 -5.45 -4.54
C MET A 192 12.76 -5.83 -3.27
N LEU A 193 14.09 -5.76 -3.32
CA LEU A 193 14.98 -6.37 -2.34
C LEU A 193 15.70 -5.35 -1.45
N HIS A 194 15.73 -4.07 -1.86
CA HIS A 194 16.52 -3.02 -1.20
C HIS A 194 15.69 -2.01 -0.38
N GLU A 195 14.37 -2.21 -0.28
CA GLU A 195 13.47 -1.13 0.10
C GLU A 195 12.73 -1.34 1.44
N SER A 196 12.53 -0.23 2.17
CA SER A 196 11.85 -0.10 3.47
C SER A 196 10.34 -0.39 3.44
N PHE A 197 9.81 -0.84 2.30
CA PHE A 197 8.40 -1.09 2.05
C PHE A 197 7.86 -2.32 2.77
N TRP A 198 8.71 -3.12 3.43
CA TRP A 198 8.32 -4.31 4.19
C TRP A 198 7.76 -3.92 5.57
N SER A 199 6.73 -3.07 5.54
CA SER A 199 6.03 -2.57 6.72
C SER A 199 5.23 -3.64 7.46
N THR A 200 5.03 -4.82 6.86
CA THR A 200 4.39 -5.98 7.48
C THR A 200 5.44 -6.98 7.95
N GLN A 201 5.91 -6.81 9.20
CA GLN A 201 6.88 -7.71 9.83
C GLN A 201 6.45 -9.19 9.76
N ASP A 202 5.15 -9.46 9.87
CA ASP A 202 4.59 -10.82 9.91
C ASP A 202 4.90 -11.66 8.65
N ALA A 203 4.76 -11.09 7.45
CA ALA A 203 4.98 -11.82 6.20
C ALA A 203 6.47 -12.16 6.01
N ARG A 204 7.35 -11.23 6.41
CA ARG A 204 8.80 -11.45 6.39
C ARG A 204 9.23 -12.46 7.43
N GLU A 205 8.73 -12.35 8.66
CA GLU A 205 9.05 -13.29 9.74
C GLU A 205 8.66 -14.72 9.35
N LEU A 206 7.47 -14.90 8.75
CA LEU A 206 7.01 -16.21 8.31
C LEU A 206 7.85 -16.78 7.16
N PHE A 207 8.15 -15.98 6.13
CA PHE A 207 9.01 -16.42 5.03
C PHE A 207 10.43 -16.74 5.54
N CYS A 208 11.04 -15.81 6.27
CA CYS A 208 12.41 -15.91 6.76
C CYS A 208 12.61 -16.83 7.97
N SER A 209 11.55 -17.48 8.46
CA SER A 209 11.62 -18.48 9.53
C SER A 209 12.42 -19.72 9.14
N ARG A 210 12.65 -19.96 7.84
CA ARG A 210 13.49 -21.03 7.32
C ARG A 210 14.51 -20.50 6.31
N GLN A 211 15.55 -21.30 6.07
CA GLN A 211 16.45 -21.03 4.96
C GLN A 211 15.81 -21.37 3.61
N HIS A 212 16.20 -20.60 2.60
CA HIS A 212 15.72 -20.71 1.22
C HIS A 212 16.90 -20.84 0.25
N PRO A 213 17.69 -21.94 0.30
CA PRO A 213 18.79 -22.16 -0.64
C PRO A 213 18.31 -22.19 -2.11
N GLU A 214 17.03 -22.47 -2.35
CA GLU A 214 16.40 -22.43 -3.66
C GLU A 214 16.27 -21.01 -4.26
N TYR A 215 16.35 -19.96 -3.42
CA TYR A 215 16.11 -18.57 -3.83
C TYR A 215 17.33 -17.68 -3.52
N PRO A 216 18.17 -17.36 -4.52
CA PRO A 216 19.40 -16.58 -4.30
C PRO A 216 19.15 -15.15 -3.76
N TRP A 217 17.96 -14.61 -4.02
CA TRP A 217 17.51 -13.31 -3.54
C TRP A 217 16.95 -13.34 -2.11
N ALA A 218 16.61 -14.50 -1.55
CA ALA A 218 15.94 -14.59 -0.24
C ALA A 218 16.82 -14.07 0.90
N ALA A 219 18.14 -14.20 0.80
CA ALA A 219 19.07 -13.68 1.81
C ALA A 219 18.95 -12.15 1.98
N MET A 220 18.70 -11.41 0.90
CA MET A 220 18.44 -9.97 0.98
C MET A 220 17.10 -9.67 1.63
N VAL A 221 16.05 -10.39 1.20
CA VAL A 221 14.70 -10.27 1.77
C VAL A 221 14.67 -10.57 3.26
N CYS A 222 15.58 -11.42 3.73
CA CYS A 222 15.64 -11.83 5.12
C CYS A 222 16.65 -11.06 5.97
N ASP A 223 17.46 -10.17 5.39
CA ASP A 223 18.37 -9.33 6.17
C ASP A 223 17.59 -8.13 6.75
N PRO A 224 17.46 -8.02 8.09
CA PRO A 224 16.83 -6.88 8.74
C PRO A 224 17.48 -5.54 8.42
N LYS A 225 18.75 -5.56 8.01
CA LYS A 225 19.58 -4.38 7.72
C LYS A 225 19.70 -4.10 6.21
N ALA A 226 19.06 -4.89 5.33
CA ALA A 226 19.11 -4.65 3.88
C ALA A 226 18.58 -3.26 3.50
N GLY A 227 17.51 -2.77 4.15
CA GLY A 227 16.94 -1.46 3.85
C GLY A 227 17.81 -0.26 4.24
N SER A 228 18.93 -0.46 4.94
CA SER A 228 19.86 0.61 5.34
C SER A 228 21.30 0.39 4.85
N LYS A 229 21.58 -0.74 4.19
CA LYS A 229 22.90 -1.08 3.67
C LYS A 229 22.85 -1.11 2.16
N LEU A 230 23.62 -0.23 1.55
CA LEU A 230 23.96 -0.30 0.14
C LEU A 230 24.60 -1.68 -0.15
N VAL A 231 23.93 -2.51 -0.94
CA VAL A 231 24.49 -3.77 -1.42
C VAL A 231 25.13 -3.52 -2.77
N LEU A 232 26.46 -3.39 -2.76
CA LEU A 232 27.27 -3.45 -3.98
C LEU A 232 27.17 -4.85 -4.56
N ASP A 233 27.37 -5.01 -5.88
CA ASP A 233 27.48 -6.30 -6.58
C ASP A 233 26.22 -7.13 -6.84
N LYS A 234 25.04 -6.68 -6.41
CA LYS A 234 23.78 -7.36 -6.71
C LYS A 234 22.64 -6.39 -7.01
N PRO A 235 21.62 -6.84 -7.78
CA PRO A 235 20.48 -5.99 -8.07
C PRO A 235 19.58 -5.86 -6.84
N GLY A 236 19.26 -4.61 -6.49
CA GLY A 236 18.31 -4.26 -5.44
C GLY A 236 16.86 -4.28 -5.92
N PHE A 237 16.68 -4.10 -7.23
CA PHE A 237 15.41 -4.19 -7.93
C PHE A 237 15.60 -5.01 -9.20
N VAL A 238 14.68 -5.92 -9.49
CA VAL A 238 14.64 -6.66 -10.76
C VAL A 238 13.21 -6.74 -11.24
N ARG A 239 12.94 -6.37 -12.48
CA ARG A 239 11.63 -6.48 -13.11
C ARG A 239 11.74 -7.31 -14.38
N VAL A 240 10.83 -8.26 -14.54
CA VAL A 240 10.66 -9.05 -15.75
C VAL A 240 9.28 -8.72 -16.32
N GLU A 241 9.21 -8.41 -17.61
CA GLU A 241 7.95 -8.07 -18.24
C GLU A 241 7.85 -8.62 -19.66
N VAL A 242 6.60 -8.87 -20.07
CA VAL A 242 6.29 -9.22 -21.45
C VAL A 242 6.67 -8.05 -22.34
N ILE A 243 7.45 -8.35 -23.37
CA ILE A 243 7.87 -7.40 -24.37
C ILE A 243 6.64 -6.91 -25.14
N ASP A 244 6.21 -5.68 -24.86
CA ASP A 244 5.26 -4.99 -25.72
C ASP A 244 5.99 -4.54 -27.01
N PRO A 245 5.48 -4.85 -28.21
CA PRO A 245 5.99 -4.31 -29.47
C PRO A 245 6.19 -2.78 -29.45
N ALA A 246 5.35 -2.04 -28.71
CA ALA A 246 5.50 -0.59 -28.53
C ALA A 246 6.68 -0.22 -27.60
N SER A 247 6.96 -1.03 -26.59
CA SER A 247 8.09 -0.85 -25.66
C SER A 247 9.43 -1.25 -26.29
N LEU A 248 9.44 -2.23 -27.21
CA LEU A 248 10.61 -2.54 -28.03
C LEU A 248 11.12 -1.32 -28.78
N ASN A 249 10.24 -0.44 -29.27
CA ASN A 249 10.66 0.77 -30.00
C ASN A 249 11.21 1.87 -29.08
N LYS A 250 10.89 1.84 -27.78
CA LYS A 250 11.50 2.74 -26.78
C LYS A 250 12.86 2.23 -26.29
N GLY A 251 13.03 0.90 -26.19
CA GLY A 251 14.27 0.27 -25.72
C GLY A 251 15.29 -0.07 -26.82
N LYS A 252 14.88 -0.32 -28.07
CA LYS A 252 15.78 -0.74 -29.17
C LYS A 252 16.60 0.37 -29.81
N ALA A 253 16.45 1.63 -29.41
CA ALA A 253 17.20 2.71 -30.03
C ALA A 253 17.38 3.93 -29.11
N ALA A 254 17.74 3.71 -27.85
CA ALA A 254 18.57 4.74 -27.23
C ALA A 254 19.88 4.70 -28.03
N ALA A 255 20.11 5.73 -28.85
CA ALA A 255 21.36 5.86 -29.57
C ALA A 255 22.54 5.63 -28.60
N PRO A 256 23.67 5.06 -29.06
CA PRO A 256 24.87 5.07 -28.26
C PRO A 256 25.08 6.50 -27.73
N PRO A 257 25.41 6.68 -26.45
CA PRO A 257 25.75 8.00 -25.95
C PRO A 257 26.87 8.58 -26.80
N ASP A 258 26.84 9.90 -27.04
CA ASP A 258 27.88 10.60 -27.83
C ASP A 258 29.16 10.86 -26.99
N PHE A 259 29.47 9.91 -26.10
CA PHE A 259 30.62 9.97 -25.19
C PHE A 259 31.79 9.15 -25.75
N PRO A 260 33.02 9.44 -25.32
CA PRO A 260 34.18 8.60 -25.60
C PRO A 260 33.89 7.13 -25.26
N MET A 261 34.18 6.25 -26.22
CA MET A 261 33.94 4.82 -26.10
C MET A 261 35.25 4.06 -25.92
N THR A 262 35.27 3.20 -24.91
CA THR A 262 36.34 2.23 -24.66
C THR A 262 35.78 0.82 -24.85
N ALA A 263 36.49 -0.02 -25.59
CA ALA A 263 36.18 -1.43 -25.70
C ALA A 263 36.89 -2.20 -24.57
N SER A 264 36.13 -2.93 -23.76
CA SER A 264 36.67 -3.78 -22.70
C SER A 264 37.08 -5.16 -23.28
N PRO A 265 38.05 -5.88 -22.68
CA PRO A 265 38.50 -7.19 -23.18
C PRO A 265 37.41 -8.26 -23.27
N ASP A 266 36.32 -8.11 -22.53
CA ASP A 266 35.15 -8.98 -22.58
C ASP A 266 34.22 -8.69 -23.78
N GLY A 267 34.52 -7.65 -24.58
CA GLY A 267 33.73 -7.19 -25.71
C GLY A 267 32.66 -6.14 -25.37
N SER A 268 32.55 -5.74 -24.10
CA SER A 268 31.66 -4.66 -23.66
C SER A 268 32.12 -3.31 -24.21
N LYS A 269 31.16 -2.43 -24.56
CA LYS A 269 31.42 -1.04 -24.96
C LYS A 269 31.04 -0.13 -23.81
N ILE A 270 31.98 0.70 -23.38
CA ILE A 270 31.81 1.59 -22.23
C ILE A 270 31.94 3.02 -22.70
N TYR A 271 30.93 3.81 -22.41
CA TYR A 271 30.80 5.22 -22.72
C TYR A 271 30.95 5.99 -21.42
N ARG A 272 31.87 6.94 -21.33
CA ARG A 272 32.15 7.66 -20.09
C ARG A 272 32.26 9.16 -20.32
N ASP A 273 31.53 9.95 -19.52
CA ASP A 273 31.67 11.40 -19.40
C ASP A 273 31.58 11.80 -17.92
N GLY A 274 32.74 12.05 -17.31
CA GLY A 274 32.81 12.29 -15.86
C GLY A 274 32.27 11.11 -15.04
N ASP A 275 31.24 11.39 -14.23
CA ASP A 275 30.56 10.43 -13.36
C ASP A 275 29.40 9.69 -14.08
N ASP A 276 29.09 10.06 -15.33
CA ASP A 276 28.06 9.39 -16.14
C ASP A 276 28.72 8.29 -16.98
N ILE A 277 28.25 7.05 -16.79
CA ILE A 277 28.78 5.85 -17.44
C ILE A 277 27.65 5.09 -18.08
N ALA A 278 27.77 4.74 -19.36
CA ALA A 278 26.90 3.75 -19.98
C ALA A 278 27.71 2.53 -20.41
N VAL A 279 27.18 1.33 -20.16
CA VAL A 279 27.81 0.06 -20.51
C VAL A 279 26.88 -0.72 -21.41
N LEU A 280 27.38 -1.17 -22.56
CA LEU A 280 26.70 -2.09 -23.46
C LEU A 280 27.48 -3.40 -23.51
N THR A 281 26.89 -4.46 -22.96
CA THR A 281 27.50 -5.79 -22.93
C THR A 281 27.36 -6.50 -24.28
N PRO A 282 28.23 -7.48 -24.60
CA PRO A 282 28.08 -8.32 -25.80
C PRO A 282 26.75 -9.06 -25.86
N GLY A 283 26.17 -9.38 -24.69
CA GLY A 283 24.87 -10.04 -24.55
C GLY A 283 23.68 -9.14 -24.87
N GLY A 284 23.92 -7.84 -25.14
CA GLY A 284 22.89 -6.87 -25.48
C GLY A 284 22.24 -6.17 -24.29
N ASP A 285 22.74 -6.40 -23.07
CA ASP A 285 22.32 -5.61 -21.90
C ASP A 285 22.95 -4.23 -21.95
N ARG A 286 22.15 -3.21 -21.64
CA ARG A 286 22.58 -1.83 -21.49
C ARG A 286 22.36 -1.39 -20.05
N ALA A 287 23.39 -0.82 -19.43
CA ALA A 287 23.29 -0.08 -18.18
C ALA A 287 23.60 1.38 -18.42
N ASP A 288 22.80 2.26 -17.84
CA ASP A 288 23.07 3.69 -17.73
C ASP A 288 23.26 3.99 -16.24
N CYS A 289 24.44 4.48 -15.88
CA CYS A 289 24.88 4.73 -14.52
C CYS A 289 25.17 6.21 -14.34
N GLY A 290 24.69 6.75 -13.22
CA GLY A 290 24.94 8.13 -12.84
C GLY A 290 25.12 8.26 -11.35
N ARG A 291 25.73 9.37 -10.95
CA ARG A 291 25.92 9.66 -9.52
C ARG A 291 24.65 10.26 -8.94
N ILE A 292 24.14 9.66 -7.87
CA ILE A 292 23.03 10.22 -7.10
C ILE A 292 23.54 10.67 -5.73
N GLY A 293 23.33 11.95 -5.41
CA GLY A 293 23.71 12.52 -4.12
C GLY A 293 25.22 12.70 -3.93
N ARG A 294 25.70 12.48 -2.70
CA ARG A 294 27.13 12.63 -2.33
C ARG A 294 27.88 11.30 -2.28
N ASP A 295 27.22 10.20 -2.59
CA ASP A 295 27.82 8.89 -2.50
C ASP A 295 28.93 8.74 -3.56
N LYS A 296 29.92 7.90 -3.25
CA LYS A 296 31.02 7.57 -4.17
C LYS A 296 30.64 6.47 -5.16
N TYR A 297 29.47 5.86 -4.99
CA TYR A 297 28.96 4.79 -5.83
C TYR A 297 27.96 5.35 -6.82
N LEU A 298 27.92 4.75 -8.01
CA LEU A 298 26.96 5.08 -9.05
C LEU A 298 25.70 4.25 -8.87
N GLN A 299 24.54 4.86 -9.10
CA GLN A 299 23.29 4.13 -9.29
C GLN A 299 23.17 3.80 -10.77
N CYS A 300 22.90 2.54 -11.07
CA CYS A 300 22.82 2.03 -12.42
C CYS A 300 21.43 1.45 -12.69
N ASP A 301 20.82 1.90 -13.78
CA ASP A 301 19.62 1.33 -14.35
C ASP A 301 20.00 0.50 -15.57
N ALA A 302 19.72 -0.79 -15.51
CA ALA A 302 20.04 -1.71 -16.59
C ALA A 302 18.80 -2.35 -17.20
N SER A 303 18.90 -2.66 -18.49
CA SER A 303 17.88 -3.36 -19.24
C SER A 303 18.49 -4.34 -20.22
N GLY A 304 17.75 -5.41 -20.49
CA GLY A 304 18.23 -6.55 -21.25
C GLY A 304 17.11 -7.39 -21.80
N LYS A 305 17.48 -8.31 -22.70
CA LYS A 305 16.57 -9.33 -23.21
C LYS A 305 16.71 -10.61 -22.38
N LEU A 306 15.59 -11.17 -21.96
CA LEU A 306 15.52 -12.43 -21.23
C LEU A 306 15.12 -13.59 -22.15
N SER A 307 14.17 -13.35 -23.06
CA SER A 307 13.78 -14.24 -24.16
C SER A 307 13.22 -13.41 -25.32
N ASP A 308 12.76 -14.06 -26.40
CA ASP A 308 12.08 -13.36 -27.51
C ASP A 308 10.80 -12.61 -27.09
N GLU A 309 10.19 -13.02 -25.97
CA GLU A 309 8.95 -12.46 -25.46
C GLU A 309 9.11 -11.75 -24.10
N LEU A 310 10.28 -11.84 -23.45
CA LEU A 310 10.53 -11.29 -22.12
C LEU A 310 11.72 -10.32 -22.10
N ALA A 311 11.51 -9.15 -21.49
CA ALA A 311 12.56 -8.21 -21.11
C ALA A 311 12.85 -8.32 -19.61
N ILE A 312 14.06 -7.93 -19.24
CA ILE A 312 14.48 -7.78 -17.86
C ILE A 312 15.05 -6.37 -17.66
N SER A 313 14.67 -5.71 -16.58
CA SER A 313 15.31 -4.48 -16.10
C SER A 313 15.72 -4.65 -14.65
N TYR A 314 16.80 -4.01 -14.24
CA TYR A 314 17.29 -4.13 -12.87
C TYR A 314 18.09 -2.91 -12.46
N GLU A 315 18.04 -2.61 -11.17
CA GLU A 315 18.75 -1.49 -10.57
C GLU A 315 19.81 -2.01 -9.60
N PHE A 316 20.99 -1.41 -9.64
CA PHE A 316 22.10 -1.79 -8.77
C PHE A 316 23.02 -0.62 -8.47
N TRP A 317 23.83 -0.78 -7.43
CA TRP A 317 24.88 0.16 -7.07
C TRP A 317 26.23 -0.43 -7.42
N ALA A 318 27.11 0.40 -7.97
CA ALA A 318 28.42 -0.02 -8.45
C ALA A 318 29.51 1.01 -8.17
N ASP A 319 30.75 0.52 -8.09
CA ASP A 319 31.92 1.39 -8.17
C ASP A 319 32.22 1.72 -9.63
N GLY A 320 32.35 3.01 -9.97
CA GLY A 320 32.59 3.46 -11.34
C GLY A 320 33.88 2.91 -11.95
N ASP A 321 34.87 2.59 -11.12
CA ASP A 321 36.13 1.98 -11.56
C ASP A 321 36.02 0.46 -11.75
N ALA A 322 35.03 -0.19 -11.13
CA ALA A 322 34.82 -1.64 -11.21
C ALA A 322 33.63 -2.05 -12.08
N ILE A 323 32.90 -1.08 -12.65
CA ILE A 323 31.65 -1.30 -13.37
C ILE A 323 31.76 -2.33 -14.49
N GLU A 324 32.90 -2.41 -15.18
CA GLU A 324 33.16 -3.38 -16.24
C GLU A 324 33.09 -4.83 -15.74
N GLN A 325 33.59 -5.07 -14.53
CA GLN A 325 33.64 -6.39 -13.92
C GLN A 325 32.35 -6.73 -13.16
N GLU A 326 31.68 -5.71 -12.63
CA GLU A 326 30.45 -5.86 -11.83
C GLU A 326 29.23 -6.10 -12.72
N MET A 327 29.10 -5.38 -13.84
CA MET A 327 27.91 -5.43 -14.68
C MET A 327 27.55 -6.86 -15.16
N PRO A 328 28.47 -7.67 -15.72
CA PRO A 328 28.15 -9.05 -16.11
C PRO A 328 27.69 -9.92 -14.93
N ARG A 329 28.24 -9.69 -13.73
CA ARG A 329 27.87 -10.44 -12.51
C ARG A 329 26.49 -10.05 -12.01
N VAL A 330 26.17 -8.76 -11.96
CA VAL A 330 24.84 -8.27 -11.59
C VAL A 330 23.79 -8.74 -12.60
N ALA A 331 24.11 -8.67 -13.90
CA ALA A 331 23.26 -9.15 -14.98
C ALA A 331 22.95 -10.65 -14.87
N ALA A 332 23.93 -11.46 -14.46
CA ALA A 332 23.74 -12.87 -14.18
C ALA A 332 22.85 -13.09 -12.93
N ALA A 333 23.13 -12.38 -11.83
CA ALA A 333 22.34 -12.44 -10.61
C ALA A 333 20.86 -12.07 -10.84
N ALA A 334 20.59 -11.01 -11.61
CA ALA A 334 19.23 -10.60 -11.97
C ALA A 334 18.48 -11.70 -12.72
N ARG A 335 19.15 -12.37 -13.67
CA ARG A 335 18.58 -13.50 -14.42
C ARG A 335 18.35 -14.71 -13.52
N ASP A 336 19.26 -14.97 -12.60
CA ASP A 336 19.14 -16.10 -11.68
C ASP A 336 17.96 -15.91 -10.70
N TYR A 337 17.57 -14.68 -10.38
CA TYR A 337 16.36 -14.43 -9.60
C TYR A 337 15.12 -14.93 -10.34
N PHE A 338 14.98 -14.59 -11.63
CA PHE A 338 13.88 -15.10 -12.44
C PHE A 338 13.96 -16.63 -12.61
N ARG A 339 15.14 -17.16 -12.98
CA ARG A 339 15.35 -18.60 -13.19
C ARG A 339 15.05 -19.43 -11.95
N SER A 340 15.28 -18.90 -10.74
CA SER A 340 14.95 -19.59 -9.49
C SER A 340 13.45 -19.91 -9.33
N LEU A 341 12.59 -19.28 -10.12
CA LEU A 341 11.14 -19.49 -10.12
C LEU A 341 10.66 -20.36 -11.29
N VAL A 342 11.47 -20.59 -12.32
CA VAL A 342 11.10 -21.35 -13.52
C VAL A 342 10.97 -22.84 -13.18
N ARG A 343 9.98 -23.51 -13.78
CA ARG A 343 9.68 -24.93 -13.57
C ARG A 343 9.97 -25.81 -14.77
#